data_AF-A0A076FBI2-F1
#
_entry.id   AF-A0A076FBI2-F1
#
_cell.length_a   1.000
_cell.length_b   1.000
_cell.length_c   1.000
_cell.angle_alpha   90.00
_cell.angle_beta   90.00
_cell.angle_gamma   90.00
#
_symmetry.space_group_name_H-M   'P 1'
#
loop_
_entity.id
_entity.type
_entity.pdbx_description
1 polymer ?
#
loop_
_entity_poly.entity_id
_entity_poly.type
_entity_poly.pdbx_seq_one_letter_code
_entity_poly.pdbx_strand_id
1 'polypeptide(L)'
;MNYEDDIFGGSPKDKFFDIVFNANRNLVENELEKIFMELVALRELGEEKGINMQDINSFLALRQDELETGLNDVYIGLTGDILTQNE
;
A
#
# COMPACT_ATOMS: atom_id res chain seq x y z
N MET A 1 4.74 26.62 -15.42
CA MET A 1 4.11 25.41 -14.87
C MET A 1 4.29 25.47 -13.37
N ASN A 2 3.19 25.55 -12.62
CA ASN A 2 3.22 25.57 -11.17
C ASN A 2 3.36 24.13 -10.68
N TYR A 3 4.52 23.78 -10.11
CA TYR A 3 4.82 22.45 -9.59
C TYR A 3 3.93 22.05 -8.40
N GLU A 4 3.26 23.01 -7.76
CA GLU A 4 2.36 22.77 -6.63
C GLU A 4 0.98 22.22 -7.04
N ASP A 5 0.52 22.46 -8.27
CA ASP A 5 -0.77 21.96 -8.76
C ASP A 5 -0.72 20.48 -9.18
N ASP A 6 0.45 19.96 -9.58
CA ASP A 6 0.63 18.54 -9.95
C ASP A 6 0.72 17.61 -8.72
N ILE A 7 1.17 18.11 -7.57
CA ILE A 7 1.26 17.34 -6.32
C ILE A 7 -0.13 16.89 -5.84
N PHE A 8 -1.19 17.64 -6.19
CA PHE A 8 -2.56 17.30 -5.79
C PHE A 8 -3.36 16.56 -6.87
N GLY A 9 -2.88 16.48 -8.13
CA GLY A 9 -3.61 15.96 -9.30
C GLY A 9 -3.44 14.46 -9.64
N GLY A 10 -2.54 13.74 -8.98
CA GLY A 10 -2.28 12.31 -9.24
C GLY A 10 -3.24 11.35 -8.52
N SER A 11 -3.34 10.10 -9.00
CA SER A 11 -4.05 9.03 -8.27
C SER A 11 -3.35 8.72 -6.93
N PRO A 12 -4.03 8.12 -5.93
CA PRO A 12 -3.38 7.69 -4.69
C PRO A 12 -2.11 6.87 -4.91
N LYS A 13 -2.15 6.00 -5.93
CA LYS A 13 -1.00 5.20 -6.37
C LYS A 13 0.17 6.06 -6.81
N ASP A 14 -0.08 7.06 -7.67
CA ASP A 14 0.99 7.92 -8.22
C ASP A 14 1.67 8.68 -7.07
N LYS A 15 0.87 9.26 -6.17
CA LYS A 15 1.37 9.96 -4.97
C LYS A 15 2.20 9.05 -4.08
N PHE A 16 1.73 7.84 -3.82
CA PHE A 16 2.48 6.85 -3.04
C PHE A 16 3.85 6.56 -3.66
N PHE A 17 3.90 6.29 -4.96
CA PHE A 17 5.18 5.99 -5.62
C PHE A 17 6.10 7.22 -5.69
N ASP A 18 5.57 8.42 -5.90
CA ASP A 18 6.35 9.66 -5.82
C ASP A 18 7.01 9.80 -4.43
N ILE A 19 6.28 9.51 -3.36
CA ILE A 19 6.81 9.54 -1.99
C ILE A 19 7.86 8.45 -1.79
N VAL A 20 7.60 7.21 -2.20
CA VAL A 20 8.56 6.09 -2.11
C VAL A 20 9.89 6.42 -2.80
N PHE A 21 9.85 7.11 -3.94
CA PHE A 21 11.07 7.42 -4.70
C PHE A 21 11.82 8.66 -4.20
N ASN A 22 11.16 9.56 -3.47
CA ASN A 22 11.75 10.86 -3.09
C ASN A 22 11.94 11.07 -1.58
N ALA A 23 11.25 10.29 -0.72
CA ALA A 23 11.40 10.38 0.73
C ALA A 23 12.75 9.79 1.21
N ASN A 24 13.05 9.99 2.50
CA ASN A 24 14.24 9.40 3.11
C ASN A 24 14.19 7.87 3.01
N ARG A 25 15.23 7.28 2.42
CA ARG A 25 15.33 5.84 2.19
C ARG A 25 15.05 5.00 3.44
N ASN A 26 15.57 5.39 4.60
CA ASN A 26 15.39 4.62 5.84
C ASN A 26 13.92 4.63 6.29
N LEU A 27 13.20 5.75 6.10
CA LEU A 27 11.77 5.83 6.43
C LEU A 27 10.95 4.93 5.52
N VAL A 28 11.26 4.94 4.22
CA VAL A 28 10.62 4.08 3.23
C VAL A 28 10.91 2.61 3.54
N GLU A 29 12.16 2.24 3.81
CA GLU A 29 12.54 0.87 4.17
C GLU A 29 11.81 0.39 5.44
N ASN A 30 11.76 1.22 6.49
CA ASN A 30 11.06 0.90 7.73
C ASN A 30 9.55 0.64 7.49
N GLU A 31 8.88 1.45 6.67
CA GLU A 31 7.47 1.22 6.38
C GLU A 31 7.22 0.01 5.49
N LEU A 32 8.07 -0.22 4.48
CA LEU A 32 7.96 -1.43 3.66
C LEU A 32 8.16 -2.69 4.50
N GLU A 33 9.09 -2.68 5.47
CA GLU A 33 9.28 -3.80 6.39
C GLU A 33 8.02 -4.10 7.23
N LYS A 34 7.32 -3.07 7.72
CA LYS A 34 6.07 -3.25 8.46
C LYS A 34 4.99 -3.90 7.60
N ILE A 35 4.80 -3.43 6.36
CA ILE A 35 3.83 -3.99 5.41
C ILE A 35 4.18 -5.44 5.06
N PHE A 36 5.47 -5.74 4.85
CA PHE A 36 5.90 -7.10 4.56
C PHE A 36 5.65 -8.03 5.74
N MET A 37 5.85 -7.55 6.96
CA MET A 37 5.52 -8.33 8.15
C MET A 37 4.02 -8.59 8.27
N GLU A 38 3.18 -7.58 8.00
CA GLU A 38 1.72 -7.75 7.95
C GLU A 38 1.31 -8.77 6.87
N LEU A 39 1.88 -8.68 5.67
CA LEU A 39 1.61 -9.60 4.57
C LEU A 39 1.98 -11.05 4.95
N VAL A 40 3.12 -11.26 5.59
CA VAL A 40 3.53 -12.59 6.07
C VAL A 40 2.55 -13.07 7.14
N ALA A 41 2.19 -12.23 8.12
CA ALA A 41 1.24 -12.62 9.16
C ALA A 41 -0.13 -13.02 8.59
N LEU A 42 -0.64 -12.29 7.59
CA LEU A 42 -1.90 -12.60 6.92
C LEU A 42 -1.82 -13.91 6.12
N ARG A 43 -0.66 -14.23 5.53
CA ARG A 43 -0.44 -15.51 4.84
C ARG A 43 -0.43 -16.67 5.81
N GLU A 44 0.36 -16.60 6.87
CA GLU A 44 0.44 -17.65 7.89
C GLU A 44 -0.93 -17.88 8.55
N LEU A 45 -1.63 -16.79 8.91
CA LEU A 45 -2.99 -16.89 9.45
C LEU A 45 -3.97 -17.49 8.43
N GLY A 46 -3.86 -17.13 7.15
CA GLY A 46 -4.65 -17.72 6.08
C GLY A 46 -4.44 -19.23 5.98
N GLU A 47 -3.19 -19.68 5.99
CA GLU A 47 -2.84 -21.10 5.96
C GLU A 47 -3.38 -21.84 7.19
N GLU A 48 -3.26 -21.28 8.40
CA GLU A 48 -3.85 -21.84 9.62
C GLU A 48 -5.38 -22.00 9.53
N LYS A 49 -6.04 -21.11 8.78
CA LYS A 49 -7.49 -21.15 8.53
C LYS A 49 -7.87 -22.01 7.32
N GLY A 50 -6.90 -22.62 6.64
CA GLY A 50 -7.13 -23.42 5.44
C GLY A 50 -7.47 -22.61 4.19
N ILE A 51 -7.22 -21.31 4.20
CA ILE A 51 -7.33 -20.43 3.02
C ILE A 51 -6.11 -20.69 2.16
N ASN A 52 -6.32 -21.10 0.91
CA ASN A 52 -5.24 -21.36 -0.03
C ASN A 52 -5.19 -20.27 -1.12
N MET A 53 -4.16 -20.33 -1.95
CA MET A 53 -3.99 -19.36 -3.05
C MET A 53 -5.12 -19.39 -4.09
N GLN A 54 -5.82 -20.52 -4.27
CA GLN A 54 -6.98 -20.59 -5.17
C GLN A 54 -8.16 -19.77 -4.63
N ASP A 55 -8.38 -19.80 -3.31
CA ASP A 55 -9.39 -18.98 -2.64
C ASP A 55 -9.08 -17.49 -2.80
N ILE A 56 -7.81 -17.11 -2.58
CA ILE A 56 -7.32 -15.73 -2.77
C ILE A 56 -7.51 -15.28 -4.22
N ASN A 57 -7.10 -16.09 -5.19
CA ASN A 57 -7.23 -15.75 -6.62
C ASN A 57 -8.71 -15.60 -7.03
N SER A 58 -9.59 -16.44 -6.49
CA SER A 58 -11.04 -16.34 -6.73
C SER A 58 -11.59 -15.05 -6.12
N PHE A 59 -11.16 -14.70 -4.91
CA PHE A 59 -11.54 -13.45 -4.26
C PHE A 59 -11.09 -12.22 -5.07
N LEU A 60 -9.83 -12.21 -5.54
CA LEU A 60 -9.28 -11.17 -6.40
C LEU A 60 -10.08 -10.98 -7.69
N ALA A 61 -10.49 -12.08 -8.32
CA ALA A 61 -11.25 -12.03 -9.57
C ALA A 61 -12.69 -11.52 -9.39
N LEU A 62 -13.32 -11.82 -8.25
CA LEU A 62 -14.74 -11.54 -8.02
C LEU A 62 -15.01 -10.16 -7.38
N ARG A 63 -14.01 -9.53 -6.76
CA ARG A 63 -14.17 -8.31 -5.96
C ARG A 63 -13.23 -7.18 -6.38
N GLN A 64 -12.98 -7.04 -7.68
CA GLN A 64 -11.99 -6.08 -8.20
C GLN A 64 -12.23 -4.64 -7.74
N ASP A 65 -13.46 -4.13 -7.81
CA ASP A 65 -13.79 -2.74 -7.41
C ASP A 65 -13.56 -2.47 -5.92
N GLU A 66 -13.95 -3.44 -5.06
CA GLU A 66 -13.73 -3.36 -3.61
C GLU A 66 -12.24 -3.39 -3.28
N LEU A 67 -11.48 -4.22 -3.99
CA LEU A 67 -10.04 -4.34 -3.84
C LEU A 67 -9.29 -3.13 -4.35
N GLU A 68 -9.74 -2.51 -5.45
CA GLU A 68 -9.18 -1.26 -5.95
C GLU A 68 -9.40 -0.11 -4.96
N THR A 69 -10.59 -0.04 -4.37
CA THR A 69 -10.89 0.93 -3.30
C THR A 69 -9.98 0.70 -2.09
N GLY A 70 -9.90 -0.54 -1.60
CA GLY A 70 -9.02 -0.87 -0.48
C GLY A 70 -7.54 -0.63 -0.78
N LEU A 71 -7.10 -0.88 -2.02
CA LEU A 71 -5.74 -0.59 -2.45
C LEU A 71 -5.44 0.91 -2.45
N ASN A 72 -6.40 1.74 -2.87
CA ASN A 72 -6.28 3.20 -2.78
C ASN A 72 -6.18 3.67 -1.32
N ASP A 73 -6.96 3.09 -0.42
CA ASP A 73 -6.88 3.40 1.01
C ASP A 73 -5.50 3.04 1.58
N VAL A 74 -4.94 1.89 1.18
CA VAL A 74 -3.57 1.49 1.55
C VAL A 74 -2.55 2.52 1.04
N TYR A 75 -2.64 2.94 -0.23
CA TYR A 75 -1.72 3.96 -0.76
C TYR A 75 -1.77 5.28 0.02
N ILE A 76 -2.98 5.72 0.41
CA ILE A 76 -3.16 6.94 1.20
C ILE A 76 -2.56 6.77 2.60
N GLY A 77 -2.85 5.66 3.27
CA GLY A 77 -2.34 5.36 4.61
C GLY A 77 -0.82 5.38 4.65
N LEU A 78 -0.18 4.61 3.76
CA LEU A 78 1.28 4.51 3.70
C LEU A 78 1.96 5.83 3.35
N THR A 79 1.33 6.63 2.49
CA THR A 79 1.81 7.98 2.20
C THR A 79 1.85 8.83 3.47
N GLY A 80 0.79 8.77 4.29
CA GLY A 80 0.73 9.43 5.59
C GLY A 80 1.79 8.93 6.56
N ASP A 81 1.97 7.61 6.67
CA ASP A 81 2.91 6.99 7.59
C ASP A 81 4.38 7.36 7.27
N ILE A 82 4.74 7.39 5.98
CA ILE A 82 6.10 7.81 5.56
C ILE A 82 6.32 9.31 5.82
N LEU A 83 5.32 10.15 5.54
CA LEU A 83 5.44 11.59 5.71
C LEU A 83 5.51 12.01 7.19
N THR A 84 4.69 11.41 8.05
CA THR A 84 4.65 11.72 9.50
C THR A 84 5.89 11.31 10.26
N GLN A 85 6.68 10.34 9.76
CA GLN A 85 7.98 10.00 10.35
C GLN A 85 9.10 10.98 10.02
N ASN A 86 8.84 11.91 9.09
CA ASN A 86 9.77 12.95 8.69
C ASN A 86 9.58 14.25 9.49
N GLU A 87 8.51 14.33 10.31
CA GLU A 87 8.23 15.40 11.28
C GLU A 87 8.85 15.09 12.67
#